data_AF-A0A9P3FZN6-F1
#
_entry.id   AF-A0A9P3FZN6-F1
#
_cell.length_a   1.000
_cell.length_b   1.000
_cell.length_c   1.000
_cell.angle_alpha   90.00
_cell.angle_beta   90.00
_cell.angle_gamma   90.00
#
_symmetry.space_group_name_H-M   'P 1'
#
loop_
_entity.id
_entity.type
_entity.pdbx_description
1 polymer ?
#
loop_
_entity_poly.entity_id
_entity_poly.type
_entity_poly.pdbx_seq_one_letter_code
_entity_poly.pdbx_strand_id
1 'polypeptide(L)'
;MPDPTEDYDLLNASYVQTAVTALVVYEHIITLSSEITMVWRRRPTVSAALFLSIRYCLLLQAAIPHVGAGAESCNVLMKLSEALAIVGMLQVAIFSALRTSVLFPRLNYIIFAVVFVLGAVPVATLSFVLAHSHAVLLGPPLDICQHVNEFPHKIARK
;
A
#
# COMPACT_ATOMS: atom_id res chain seq x y z
N MET A 1 0.86 30.16 14.52
CA MET A 1 -0.05 30.34 13.39
C MET A 1 0.40 29.33 12.36
N PRO A 2 -0.40 28.31 12.02
CA PRO A 2 -0.03 27.30 11.02
C PRO A 2 0.24 28.00 9.69
N ASP A 3 1.23 27.52 8.94
CA ASP A 3 1.62 28.11 7.67
C ASP A 3 0.51 27.80 6.65
N PRO A 4 -0.04 28.79 5.93
CA PRO A 4 -1.11 28.56 4.93
C PRO A 4 -0.69 27.58 3.83
N THR A 5 0.60 27.25 3.73
CA THR A 5 1.07 26.26 2.78
C THR A 5 0.73 24.81 3.15
N GLU A 6 0.72 24.47 4.44
CA GLU A 6 0.46 23.10 4.88
C GLU A 6 -0.99 22.68 4.61
N ASP A 7 -1.95 23.61 4.71
CA ASP A 7 -3.36 23.34 4.47
C ASP A 7 -3.68 22.96 3.01
N TYR A 8 -2.99 23.57 2.02
CA TYR A 8 -3.21 23.22 0.61
C TYR A 8 -2.67 21.84 0.26
N ASP A 9 -1.54 21.44 0.87
CA ASP A 9 -0.90 20.15 0.62
C ASP A 9 -1.78 19.00 1.13
N LEU A 10 -2.39 19.18 2.30
CA LEU A 10 -3.33 18.23 2.89
C LEU A 10 -4.58 18.07 2.02
N LEU A 11 -5.15 19.18 1.56
CA LEU A 11 -6.34 19.17 0.71
C LEU A 11 -6.07 18.45 -0.62
N ASN A 12 -4.95 18.75 -1.28
CA ASN A 12 -4.54 18.08 -2.51
C ASN A 12 -4.35 16.57 -2.30
N ALA A 13 -3.73 16.17 -1.19
CA ALA A 13 -3.55 14.76 -0.87
C ALA A 13 -4.91 14.02 -0.75
N SER A 14 -5.91 14.61 -0.07
CA SER A 14 -7.25 14.02 0.06
C SER A 14 -7.96 13.87 -1.30
N TYR A 15 -7.85 14.86 -2.18
CA TYR A 15 -8.42 14.77 -3.53
C TYR A 15 -7.76 13.68 -4.37
N VAL A 16 -6.42 13.60 -4.34
CA VAL A 16 -5.66 12.57 -5.05
C VAL A 16 -6.02 11.18 -4.52
N GLN A 17 -6.09 11.00 -3.21
CA GLN A 17 -6.50 9.73 -2.61
C GLN A 17 -7.89 9.33 -3.09
N THR A 18 -8.87 10.24 -3.04
CA THR A 18 -10.23 9.94 -3.51
C THR A 18 -10.25 9.54 -4.99
N ALA A 19 -9.52 10.26 -5.85
CA ALA A 19 -9.40 9.91 -7.26
C ALA A 19 -8.76 8.52 -7.49
N VAL A 20 -7.68 8.21 -6.75
CA VAL A 20 -7.02 6.90 -6.81
C VAL A 20 -7.97 5.79 -6.37
N THR A 21 -8.73 6.00 -5.28
CA THR A 21 -9.68 4.99 -4.80
C THR A 21 -10.80 4.74 -5.80
N ALA A 22 -11.33 5.79 -6.44
CA ALA A 22 -12.32 5.64 -7.51
C ALA A 22 -11.76 4.87 -8.70
N LEU A 23 -10.51 5.13 -9.11
CA LEU A 23 -9.83 4.41 -10.17
C LEU A 23 -9.64 2.93 -9.83
N VAL A 24 -9.21 2.61 -8.60
CA VAL A 24 -9.04 1.23 -8.11
C VAL A 24 -10.36 0.48 -8.13
N VAL A 25 -11.44 1.10 -7.65
CA VAL A 25 -12.79 0.49 -7.67
C VAL A 25 -13.26 0.27 -9.10
N TYR A 26 -13.07 1.25 -9.99
CA TYR A 26 -13.43 1.15 -11.39
C TYR A 26 -12.73 -0.03 -12.07
N GLU A 27 -11.40 -0.10 -11.94
CA GLU A 27 -10.58 -1.19 -12.46
C GLU A 27 -11.04 -2.54 -11.92
N HIS A 28 -11.42 -2.62 -10.64
CA HIS A 28 -11.92 -3.84 -10.03
C HIS A 28 -13.23 -4.30 -10.67
N ILE A 29 -14.20 -3.40 -10.85
CA ILE A 29 -15.52 -3.73 -11.42
C ILE A 29 -15.38 -4.27 -12.85
N ILE A 30 -14.58 -3.62 -13.70
CA ILE A 30 -14.47 -4.03 -15.11
C ILE A 30 -13.79 -5.39 -15.28
N THR A 31 -12.90 -5.77 -14.37
CA THR A 31 -12.13 -7.01 -14.48
C THR A 31 -12.73 -8.17 -13.69
N LEU A 32 -13.64 -7.89 -12.74
CA LEU A 32 -14.32 -8.90 -11.91
C LEU A 32 -15.10 -9.92 -12.76
N SER A 33 -15.70 -9.51 -13.88
CA SER A 33 -16.39 -10.41 -14.81
C SER A 33 -15.46 -11.49 -15.41
N SER A 34 -14.24 -11.08 -15.80
CA SER A 34 -13.22 -11.98 -16.32
C SER A 34 -12.63 -12.86 -15.21
N GLU A 35 -12.47 -12.30 -14.01
CA GLU A 35 -11.91 -12.96 -12.84
C GLU A 35 -12.80 -14.09 -12.33
N ILE A 36 -14.12 -13.86 -12.24
CA ILE A 36 -15.09 -14.89 -11.89
C ILE A 36 -15.03 -16.05 -12.89
N THR A 37 -14.98 -15.73 -14.18
CA THR A 37 -14.98 -16.75 -15.24
C THR A 37 -13.70 -17.60 -15.22
N MET A 38 -12.53 -17.03 -14.92
CA MET A 38 -11.26 -17.76 -14.87
C MET A 38 -11.05 -18.52 -13.56
N VAL A 39 -11.42 -17.94 -12.42
CA VAL A 39 -11.14 -18.48 -11.09
C VAL A 39 -12.19 -19.51 -10.66
N TRP A 40 -13.47 -19.27 -10.95
CA TRP A 40 -14.54 -20.16 -10.52
C TRP A 40 -14.80 -21.31 -11.50
N ARG A 41 -14.36 -21.17 -12.76
CA ARG A 41 -14.59 -22.20 -13.80
C ARG A 41 -13.39 -23.09 -14.09
N ARG A 42 -12.20 -22.78 -13.57
CA ARG A 42 -10.97 -23.60 -13.71
C ARG A 42 -10.32 -23.88 -12.35
N ARG A 43 -9.41 -24.86 -12.32
CA ARG A 43 -8.67 -25.21 -11.10
C ARG A 43 -7.87 -23.99 -10.61
N PRO A 44 -8.03 -23.55 -9.35
CA PRO A 44 -7.28 -22.43 -8.82
C PRO A 44 -5.79 -22.79 -8.83
N THR A 45 -4.99 -22.03 -9.56
CA THR A 45 -3.53 -22.14 -9.53
C THR A 45 -2.97 -21.22 -8.44
N VAL A 46 -1.81 -21.56 -7.89
CA VAL A 46 -1.14 -20.72 -6.88
C VAL A 46 -0.94 -19.29 -7.40
N SER A 47 -0.59 -19.13 -8.67
CA SER A 47 -0.45 -17.82 -9.31
C SER A 47 -1.77 -17.05 -9.41
N ALA A 48 -2.90 -17.75 -9.63
CA ALA A 48 -4.22 -17.11 -9.63
C ALA A 48 -4.61 -16.63 -8.22
N ALA A 49 -4.37 -17.46 -7.19
CA ALA A 49 -4.61 -17.07 -5.81
C ALA A 49 -3.74 -15.87 -5.39
N LEU A 50 -2.46 -15.85 -5.78
CA LEU A 50 -1.57 -14.73 -5.52
C LEU A 50 -2.05 -13.45 -6.21
N PHE A 51 -2.54 -13.55 -7.46
CA PHE A 51 -3.08 -12.42 -8.21
C PHE A 51 -4.34 -11.82 -7.57
N LEU A 52 -5.28 -12.68 -7.17
CA LEU A 52 -6.47 -12.27 -6.42
C LEU A 52 -6.07 -11.58 -5.12
N SER A 53 -5.11 -12.15 -4.39
CA SER A 53 -4.68 -11.58 -3.11
C SER A 53 -4.15 -10.16 -3.25
N ILE A 54 -3.41 -9.85 -4.33
CA ILE A 54 -2.94 -8.49 -4.61
C ILE A 54 -4.11 -7.54 -4.86
N ARG A 55 -5.06 -7.96 -5.69
CA ARG A 55 -6.21 -7.13 -6.06
C ARG A 55 -7.07 -6.76 -4.88
N TYR A 56 -7.41 -7.74 -4.04
CA TYR A 56 -8.22 -7.50 -2.85
C TYR A 56 -7.45 -6.72 -1.78
N CYS A 57 -6.12 -6.92 -1.68
CA CYS A 57 -5.28 -6.15 -0.77
C CYS A 57 -5.24 -4.65 -1.15
N LEU A 58 -5.07 -4.35 -2.44
CA LEU A 58 -5.15 -2.97 -2.96
C LEU A 58 -6.52 -2.33 -2.74
N LEU A 59 -7.60 -3.08 -2.96
CA LEU A 59 -8.96 -2.57 -2.74
C LEU A 59 -9.21 -2.26 -1.26
N LEU A 60 -8.75 -3.14 -0.36
CA LEU A 60 -8.87 -2.91 1.08
C LEU A 60 -8.05 -1.69 1.52
N GLN A 61 -6.83 -1.53 0.99
CA GLN A 61 -5.99 -0.36 1.24
C GLN A 61 -6.65 0.93 0.77
N ALA A 62 -7.29 0.90 -0.41
CA ALA A 62 -8.03 2.03 -0.96
C ALA A 62 -9.31 2.36 -0.15
N ALA A 63 -9.93 1.38 0.49
CA ALA A 63 -11.16 1.57 1.26
C ALA A 63 -10.90 2.14 2.67
N ILE A 64 -9.77 1.79 3.29
CA ILE A 64 -9.38 2.22 4.65
C ILE A 64 -9.56 3.72 4.93
N PRO A 65 -9.05 4.66 4.11
CA PRO A 65 -9.15 6.09 4.41
C PRO A 65 -10.60 6.63 4.41
N HIS A 66 -11.54 5.90 3.82
CA HIS A 66 -12.96 6.27 3.77
C HIS A 66 -13.78 5.71 4.93
N VAL A 67 -13.18 4.83 5.75
CA VAL A 67 -13.80 4.30 6.96
C VAL A 67 -13.61 5.33 8.07
N GLY A 68 -14.64 6.12 8.36
CA GLY A 68 -14.60 7.14 9.40
C GLY A 68 -14.12 6.56 10.74
N ALA A 69 -12.95 7.01 11.20
CA ALA A 69 -12.28 6.47 12.38
C ALA A 69 -12.38 7.47 13.54
N GLY A 70 -12.89 7.02 14.69
CA GLY A 70 -12.66 7.72 15.95
C GLY A 70 -11.17 7.69 16.33
N ALA A 71 -10.75 8.58 17.24
CA ALA A 71 -9.35 8.75 17.66
C ALA A 71 -8.63 7.45 18.03
N GLU A 72 -9.33 6.48 18.65
CA GLU A 72 -8.73 5.20 19.06
C GLU A 72 -8.51 4.23 17.88
N SER A 73 -9.40 4.26 16.88
CA SER A 73 -9.31 3.41 15.69
C SER A 73 -8.21 3.88 14.74
N CYS A 74 -7.81 5.15 14.82
CA CYS A 74 -6.81 5.79 13.96
C CYS A 74 -5.49 5.02 13.92
N ASN A 75 -4.95 4.64 15.08
CA ASN A 75 -3.67 3.93 15.16
C ASN A 75 -3.78 2.51 14.58
N VAL A 76 -4.89 1.82 14.84
CA VAL A 76 -5.14 0.47 14.32
C VAL A 76 -5.29 0.50 12.80
N LEU A 77 -6.04 1.47 12.29
CA LEU A 77 -6.34 1.59 10.86
C LEU A 77 -5.09 1.95 10.04
N MET A 78 -4.24 2.82 10.58
CA MET A 78 -2.93 3.14 10.01
C MET A 78 -2.01 1.91 9.99
N LYS A 79 -1.88 1.20 11.13
CA LYS A 79 -1.08 -0.03 11.19
C LYS A 79 -1.59 -1.10 10.22
N LEU A 80 -2.90 -1.20 10.03
CA LEU A 80 -3.51 -2.12 9.08
C LEU A 80 -3.20 -1.72 7.63
N SER A 81 -3.35 -0.44 7.27
CA SER A 81 -3.02 0.09 5.94
C SER A 81 -1.56 -0.21 5.57
N GLU A 82 -0.65 0.00 6.51
CA GLU A 82 0.77 -0.24 6.32
C GLU A 82 1.11 -1.73 6.22
N ALA A 83 0.46 -2.58 7.03
CA ALA A 83 0.60 -4.02 6.93
C ALA A 83 0.14 -4.51 5.53
N LEU A 84 -0.95 -3.97 5.01
CA LEU A 84 -1.45 -4.26 3.67
C LEU A 84 -0.47 -3.78 2.59
N ALA A 85 0.12 -2.59 2.76
CA ALA A 85 1.15 -2.09 1.85
C ALA A 85 2.39 -3.01 1.80
N ILE A 86 2.85 -3.48 2.97
CA ILE A 86 3.96 -4.44 3.07
C ILE A 86 3.64 -5.75 2.36
N VAL A 87 2.44 -6.29 2.59
CA VAL A 87 1.97 -7.50 1.92
C VAL A 87 1.91 -7.29 0.41
N GLY A 88 1.38 -6.16 -0.06
CA GLY A 88 1.33 -5.80 -1.48
C GLY A 88 2.73 -5.74 -2.11
N MET A 89 3.70 -5.10 -1.45
CA MET A 89 5.08 -5.04 -1.94
C MET A 89 5.74 -6.42 -2.01
N LEU A 90 5.53 -7.27 -1.01
CA LEU A 90 6.01 -8.66 -1.01
C LEU A 90 5.42 -9.45 -2.18
N GLN A 91 4.11 -9.33 -2.40
CA GLN A 91 3.43 -10.03 -3.49
C GLN A 91 3.97 -9.57 -4.86
N VAL A 92 4.17 -8.26 -5.07
CA VAL A 92 4.74 -7.71 -6.30
C VAL A 92 6.19 -8.19 -6.52
N ALA A 93 7.00 -8.22 -5.46
CA ALA A 93 8.36 -8.74 -5.52
C ALA A 93 8.39 -10.22 -5.92
N ILE A 94 7.50 -11.04 -5.33
CA ILE A 94 7.38 -12.46 -5.65
C ILE A 94 6.95 -12.67 -7.11
N PHE A 95 5.95 -11.93 -7.60
CA PHE A 95 5.52 -12.02 -9.00
C PHE A 95 6.60 -11.61 -9.98
N SER A 96 7.32 -10.54 -9.68
CA SER A 96 8.45 -10.08 -10.49
C SER A 96 9.52 -11.17 -10.57
N ALA A 97 9.92 -11.73 -9.42
CA ALA A 97 10.92 -12.78 -9.33
C ALA A 97 10.49 -14.07 -10.04
N LEU A 98 9.23 -14.49 -9.90
CA LEU A 98 8.68 -15.64 -10.63
C LEU A 98 8.73 -15.44 -12.14
N ARG A 99 8.32 -14.26 -12.63
CA ARG A 99 8.32 -13.93 -14.05
C ARG A 99 9.72 -13.95 -14.64
N THR A 100 10.71 -13.40 -13.94
CA THR A 100 12.10 -13.39 -14.39
C THR A 100 12.73 -14.79 -14.34
N SER A 101 12.31 -15.63 -13.40
CA SER A 101 12.84 -17.00 -13.23
C SER A 101 12.49 -17.93 -14.39
N VAL A 102 11.35 -17.68 -15.06
CA VAL A 102 10.95 -18.43 -16.26
C VAL A 102 11.81 -18.05 -17.46
N LEU A 103 12.26 -16.80 -17.55
CA LEU A 103 13.06 -16.30 -18.67
C LEU A 103 14.48 -16.91 -18.71
N PHE A 104 15.02 -17.25 -17.54
CA PHE A 104 16.39 -17.73 -17.40
C PHE A 104 16.45 -19.08 -16.68
N PRO A 105 16.19 -20.20 -17.39
CA PRO A 105 16.05 -21.51 -16.76
C PRO A 105 17.34 -22.05 -16.12
N ARG A 106 18.53 -21.61 -16.57
CA ARG A 106 19.83 -22.06 -16.03
C ARG A 106 20.24 -21.40 -14.72
N LEU A 107 19.73 -20.19 -14.45
CA LEU A 107 20.08 -19.35 -13.29
C LEU A 107 18.83 -18.95 -12.50
N ASN A 108 17.76 -19.73 -12.64
CA ASN A 108 16.43 -19.42 -12.13
C ASN A 108 16.44 -19.07 -10.64
N TYR A 109 17.11 -19.84 -9.79
CA TYR A 109 17.17 -19.60 -8.35
C TYR A 109 17.98 -18.34 -7.98
N ILE A 110 19.08 -18.07 -8.69
CA ILE A 110 19.92 -16.89 -8.42
C ILE A 110 19.18 -15.62 -8.83
N ILE A 111 18.54 -15.62 -10.00
CA ILE A 111 17.79 -14.46 -10.50
C ILE A 111 16.54 -14.24 -9.64
N PHE A 112 15.87 -15.32 -9.22
CA PHE A 112 14.78 -15.23 -8.24
C PHE A 112 15.24 -14.51 -6.96
N ALA A 113 16.34 -14.98 -6.36
CA ALA A 113 16.87 -14.41 -5.12
C ALA A 113 17.28 -12.94 -5.29
N VAL A 114 17.96 -12.59 -6.38
CA VAL A 114 18.39 -11.21 -6.65
C VAL A 114 17.18 -10.28 -6.81
N VAL A 115 16.19 -10.66 -7.62
CA VAL A 115 14.99 -9.84 -7.85
C VAL A 115 14.16 -9.71 -6.58
N PHE A 116 14.02 -10.80 -5.81
CA PHE A 116 13.31 -10.79 -4.55
C PHE A 116 14.00 -9.89 -3.51
N VAL A 117 15.31 -9.99 -3.34
CA VAL A 117 16.08 -9.17 -2.40
C VAL A 117 16.00 -7.69 -2.79
N LEU A 118 16.12 -7.35 -4.08
CA LEU A 118 15.95 -5.98 -4.55
C LEU A 118 14.53 -5.46 -4.27
N GLY A 119 13.51 -6.29 -4.48
CA GLY A 119 12.10 -5.96 -4.22
C GLY A 119 11.76 -5.84 -2.73
N ALA A 120 12.54 -6.47 -1.84
CA ALA A 120 12.36 -6.40 -0.39
C ALA A 120 12.94 -5.12 0.26
N VAL A 121 13.83 -4.40 -0.44
CA VAL A 121 14.40 -3.13 0.03
C VAL A 121 13.33 -2.12 0.47
N PRO A 122 12.30 -1.78 -0.36
CA PRO A 122 11.26 -0.83 0.04
C PRO A 122 10.45 -1.30 1.27
N VAL A 123 10.32 -2.61 1.48
CA VAL A 123 9.65 -3.18 2.66
C VAL A 123 10.44 -2.89 3.93
N ALA A 124 11.75 -3.10 3.89
CA ALA A 124 12.64 -2.83 5.02
C ALA A 124 12.64 -1.34 5.38
N THR A 125 12.71 -0.46 4.38
CA THR A 125 12.69 0.99 4.61
C THR A 125 11.37 1.45 5.21
N LEU A 126 10.23 0.96 4.70
CA LEU A 126 8.92 1.34 5.21
C LEU A 126 8.73 0.87 6.66
N SER A 127 9.13 -0.36 6.95
CA SER A 127 9.05 -0.93 8.31
C SER A 127 9.88 -0.13 9.32
N PHE A 128 11.07 0.33 8.92
CA PHE A 128 11.94 1.13 9.77
C PHE A 128 11.37 2.51 10.08
N VAL A 129 10.82 3.19 9.06
CA VAL A 129 10.16 4.49 9.23
C VAL A 129 8.95 4.35 10.14
N LEU A 130 8.13 3.30 9.93
CA LEU A 130 6.94 3.07 10.72
C LEU A 130 7.23 2.80 12.20
N ALA A 131 8.32 2.09 12.49
CA ALA A 131 8.76 1.81 13.86
C ALA A 131 9.14 3.08 14.65
N HIS A 132 9.50 4.18 13.96
CA HIS A 132 9.89 5.47 14.56
C HIS A 132 8.84 6.57 14.35
N SER A 133 7.62 6.20 13.97
CA SER A 133 6.53 7.15 13.72
C SER A 133 5.35 6.88 14.65
N HIS A 134 4.71 7.96 15.10
CA HIS A 134 3.47 7.90 15.86
C HIS A 134 2.33 8.54 15.05
N ALA A 135 1.13 7.98 15.16
CA ALA A 135 -0.05 8.53 14.49
C ALA A 135 -0.73 9.56 15.40
N VAL A 136 -1.12 10.70 14.83
CA VAL A 136 -1.90 11.74 15.52
C VAL A 136 -3.19 11.99 14.73
N LEU A 137 -4.30 12.16 15.44
CA LEU A 137 -5.57 12.56 14.85
C LEU A 137 -5.60 14.09 14.69
N LEU A 138 -5.78 14.58 13.46
CA LEU A 138 -6.13 15.98 13.23
C LEU A 138 -7.63 16.16 13.42
N GLY A 139 -8.01 17.12 14.28
CA GLY A 139 -9.40 17.46 14.53
C GLY A 139 -10.14 18.06 13.32
N PRO A 140 -11.41 18.48 13.49
CA PRO A 140 -12.23 19.02 12.41
C PRO A 140 -11.56 20.25 11.77
N PRO A 141 -11.61 20.41 10.43
CA PRO A 141 -12.63 19.89 9.50
C PRO A 141 -12.27 18.64 8.68
N LEU A 142 -11.09 18.04 8.88
CA LEU A 142 -10.59 16.95 8.00
C LEU A 142 -10.73 15.55 8.60
N ASP A 143 -10.74 15.38 9.94
CA ASP A 143 -10.84 14.09 10.65
C ASP A 143 -9.94 12.98 10.03
N ILE A 144 -8.71 13.35 9.67
CA ILE A 144 -7.72 12.46 9.06
C ILE A 144 -6.64 12.01 10.06
N CYS A 145 -6.11 10.81 9.83
CA CYS A 145 -4.97 10.25 10.54
C CYS A 145 -3.67 10.55 9.82
N GLN A 146 -2.70 11.16 10.50
CA GLN A 146 -1.39 11.46 9.91
C GLN A 146 -0.24 10.86 10.74
N HIS A 147 0.80 10.38 10.04
CA HIS A 147 2.06 10.00 10.66
C HIS A 147 2.88 11.25 11.00
N VAL A 148 3.27 11.37 12.27
CA VAL A 148 4.27 12.33 12.72
C VAL A 148 5.53 11.55 13.04
N ASN A 149 6.61 11.85 12.32
CA ASN A 149 7.90 11.24 12.56
C ASN A 149 8.58 11.93 13.75
N GLU A 150 9.22 11.18 14.65
CA GLU A 150 10.00 11.74 15.76
C GLU A 150 11.33 12.40 15.34
N PHE A 151 11.58 12.59 14.03
CA PHE A 151 12.82 13.19 13.59
C PHE A 151 13.00 14.58 14.22
N PRO A 152 14.11 14.84 14.93
CA PRO A 152 14.33 16.13 15.55
C PRO A 152 14.38 17.19 14.46
N HIS A 153 13.43 18.13 14.50
CA HIS A 153 13.27 19.30 13.65
C HIS A 153 14.44 20.32 13.83
N LYS A 154 15.68 19.84 13.81
CA LYS A 154 16.91 20.61 14.04
C LYS A 154 17.75 20.83 12.78
N ILE A 155 17.15 20.93 11.59
CA ILE A 155 17.91 21.34 10.39
C ILE A 155 17.03 22.18 9.44
N ALA A 156 16.59 23.36 9.89
CA ALA A 156 16.08 24.42 9.00
C ALA A 156 16.05 25.79 9.70
N ARG A 157 17.14 26.15 10.38
CA ARG A 157 17.42 27.57 10.71
C ARG A 157 18.92 27.79 10.63
N LYS A 158 19.39 28.09 9.42
CA LYS A 158 20.57 28.91 9.18
C LYS A 158 20.24 29.88 8.06
#